data_AF-A0A5E4UJS3-F1
#
_entry.id   AF-A0A5E4UJS3-F1
#
_cell.length_a   1.000
_cell.length_b   1.000
_cell.length_c   1.000
_cell.angle_alpha   90.00
_cell.angle_beta   90.00
_cell.angle_gamma   90.00
#
_symmetry.space_group_name_H-M   'P 1'
#
loop_
_entity.id
_entity.type
_entity.pdbx_description
1 polymer ?
#
loop_
_entity_poly.entity_id
_entity_poly.type
_entity_poly.pdbx_seq_one_letter_code
_entity_poly.pdbx_strand_id
1 'polypeptide(L)'
;MYRFNKSLVERKHDRSLFNANTFEILRFNEAGYRLITEFRNADFSLDDFLRIACSYFPNEDSARAFFHRCLQQNVFCTSVEIPA
;
A
#
# COMPACT_ATOMS: atom_id res chain seq x y z
N MET A 1 -0.72 6.52 12.29
CA MET A 1 -0.90 7.23 11.00
C MET A 1 0.07 6.62 10.01
N TYR A 2 -0.39 6.37 8.79
CA TYR A 2 0.34 5.67 7.74
C TYR A 2 0.41 6.53 6.47
N ARG A 3 1.42 6.28 5.65
CA ARG A 3 1.59 6.92 4.33
C ARG A 3 2.10 5.93 3.29
N PHE A 4 1.83 6.20 2.02
CA PHE A 4 2.46 5.48 0.91
C PHE A 4 3.97 5.73 0.89
N ASN A 5 4.75 4.67 0.68
CA ASN A 5 6.20 4.78 0.57
C ASN A 5 6.61 5.36 -0.79
N LYS A 6 7.05 6.61 -0.78
CA LYS A 6 7.46 7.35 -1.99
C LYS A 6 8.80 6.87 -2.58
N SER A 7 9.54 6.00 -1.90
CA SER A 7 10.78 5.42 -2.45
C SER A 7 10.48 4.32 -3.49
N LEU A 8 9.25 3.83 -3.56
CA LEU A 8 8.85 2.80 -4.52
C LEU A 8 8.52 3.45 -5.87
N VAL A 9 9.12 2.92 -6.94
CA VAL A 9 8.90 3.41 -8.30
C VAL A 9 7.69 2.69 -8.89
N GLU A 10 6.69 3.45 -9.29
CA GLU A 10 5.50 2.88 -9.91
C GLU A 10 5.73 2.44 -11.36
N ARG A 11 5.22 1.24 -11.69
CA ARG A 11 5.12 0.69 -13.04
C ARG A 11 3.64 0.52 -13.40
N LYS A 12 3.05 1.56 -14.01
CA LYS A 12 1.61 1.61 -14.30
C LYS A 12 1.15 0.50 -15.27
N HIS A 13 1.99 0.13 -16.24
CA HIS A 13 1.63 -0.81 -17.31
C HIS A 13 1.36 -2.23 -16.81
N ASP A 14 2.03 -2.66 -15.74
CA ASP A 14 1.88 -4.01 -15.18
C ASP A 14 1.29 -4.02 -13.76
N ARG A 15 0.85 -2.86 -13.24
CA ARG A 15 0.28 -2.68 -11.90
C ARG A 15 1.25 -3.11 -10.81
N SER A 16 2.50 -2.65 -10.91
CA SER A 16 3.56 -3.03 -9.98
C SER A 16 4.25 -1.83 -9.36
N LEU A 17 4.91 -2.09 -8.22
CA LEU A 17 5.86 -1.18 -7.60
C LEU A 17 7.25 -1.83 -7.63
N PHE A 18 8.25 -1.06 -8.02
CA PHE A 18 9.65 -1.48 -7.99
C PHE A 18 10.34 -0.89 -6.76
N ASN A 19 11.00 -1.75 -5.98
CA ASN A 19 11.83 -1.35 -4.85
C ASN A 19 13.29 -1.31 -5.28
N ALA A 20 13.86 -0.12 -5.45
CA ALA A 20 15.25 0.04 -5.89
C ALA A 20 16.29 -0.42 -4.86
N ASN A 21 15.91 -0.51 -3.58
CA ASN A 21 16.84 -0.93 -2.52
C ASN A 21 17.02 -2.44 -2.48
N THR A 22 15.96 -3.20 -2.79
CA THR A 22 15.97 -4.67 -2.77
C THR A 22 15.94 -5.30 -4.15
N PHE A 23 15.76 -4.50 -5.21
CA PHE A 23 15.55 -4.96 -6.59
C PHE A 23 14.32 -5.86 -6.78
N GLU A 24 13.31 -5.71 -5.92
CA GLU A 24 12.07 -6.49 -5.97
C GLU A 24 10.97 -5.78 -6.77
N ILE A 25 10.11 -6.59 -7.40
CA ILE A 25 8.89 -6.12 -8.07
C ILE A 25 7.69 -6.63 -7.30
N LEU A 26 6.94 -5.72 -6.68
CA LEU A 26 5.69 -5.99 -6.00
C LEU A 26 4.54 -5.86 -7.01
N ARG A 27 4.01 -6.99 -7.46
CA ARG A 27 2.90 -7.02 -8.42
C ARG A 27 1.56 -7.10 -7.71
N PHE A 28 0.61 -6.27 -8.12
CA PHE A 28 -0.73 -6.23 -7.56
C PHE A 28 -1.76 -6.78 -8.53
N ASN A 29 -2.85 -7.33 -8.01
CA ASN A 29 -4.07 -7.48 -8.78
C ASN A 29 -4.75 -6.11 -8.96
N GLU A 30 -5.80 -6.05 -9.77
CA GLU A 30 -6.47 -4.78 -10.06
C GLU A 30 -7.03 -4.08 -8.81
N ALA A 31 -7.71 -4.83 -7.95
CA ALA A 31 -8.32 -4.30 -6.73
C ALA A 31 -7.27 -3.72 -5.77
N GLY A 32 -6.20 -4.48 -5.51
CA GLY A 32 -5.09 -4.04 -4.67
C GLY A 32 -4.36 -2.83 -5.24
N TYR A 33 -4.14 -2.81 -6.56
CA TYR A 33 -3.48 -1.67 -7.23
C TYR A 33 -4.31 -0.39 -7.15
N ARG A 34 -5.63 -0.48 -7.40
CA ARG A 34 -6.54 0.66 -7.23
C ARG A 34 -6.51 1.16 -5.79
N LEU A 35 -6.64 0.25 -4.83
CA LEU A 35 -6.68 0.61 -3.42
C LEU A 35 -5.41 1.35 -2.96
N ILE A 36 -4.21 0.85 -3.28
CA ILE A 36 -2.97 1.54 -2.88
C ILE A 36 -2.81 2.91 -3.57
N THR A 37 -3.43 3.10 -4.74
CA THR A 37 -3.37 4.36 -5.49
C THR A 37 -4.18 5.45 -4.81
N GLU A 38 -5.32 5.12 -4.19
CA GLU A 38 -6.14 6.06 -3.41
C GLU A 38 -5.35 6.72 -2.27
N PHE A 39 -4.44 5.99 -1.64
CA PHE A 39 -3.64 6.45 -0.50
C PHE A 39 -2.29 7.06 -0.87
N ARG A 40 -2.00 7.26 -2.17
CA ARG A 40 -0.66 7.67 -2.60
C ARG A 40 -0.24 9.06 -2.10
N ASN A 41 -1.20 9.98 -2.02
CA ASN A 41 -0.93 11.41 -1.79
C ASN A 41 -1.40 11.90 -0.42
N ALA A 42 -1.85 11.00 0.46
CA ALA A 42 -2.41 11.36 1.75
C ALA A 42 -1.84 10.47 2.86
N ASP A 43 -1.68 11.06 4.04
CA ASP A 43 -1.62 10.27 5.26
C ASP A 43 -3.02 9.72 5.59
N PHE A 44 -3.06 8.54 6.19
CA PHE A 44 -4.32 7.85 6.51
C PHE A 44 -4.23 7.04 7.81
N SER A 45 -5.38 6.78 8.41
CA SER A 45 -5.53 5.86 9.55
C SER A 45 -5.86 4.44 9.08
N LEU A 46 -5.77 3.44 9.97
CA LEU A 46 -6.26 2.09 9.66
C LEU A 46 -7.76 2.11 9.36
N ASP A 47 -8.54 2.93 10.06
CA ASP A 47 -9.98 3.03 9.85
C ASP A 47 -10.32 3.61 8.46
N ASP A 48 -9.57 4.62 8.00
CA ASP A 48 -9.69 5.14 6.64
C ASP A 48 -9.39 4.06 5.59
N PHE A 49 -8.34 3.28 5.83
CA PHE A 49 -7.96 2.16 4.98
C PHE A 49 -9.09 1.14 4.89
N LEU A 50 -9.60 0.66 6.03
CA LEU A 50 -10.63 -0.38 6.07
C LEU A 50 -11.94 0.09 5.45
N ARG A 51 -12.34 1.34 5.71
CA ARG A 51 -13.56 1.93 5.12
C ARG A 51 -13.55 1.87 3.60
N ILE A 52 -12.41 2.17 2.96
CA ILE A 52 -12.29 2.12 1.50
C ILE A 52 -12.09 0.68 1.02
N ALA A 53 -11.31 -0.12 1.74
CA ALA A 53 -11.00 -1.50 1.39
C ALA A 53 -12.25 -2.41 1.33
N CYS A 54 -13.31 -2.12 2.09
CA CYS A 54 -14.59 -2.83 2.03
C CYS A 54 -15.23 -2.85 0.63
N SER A 55 -14.89 -1.92 -0.26
CA SER A 55 -15.36 -1.93 -1.66
C SER A 55 -14.53 -2.82 -2.59
N TYR A 56 -13.38 -3.32 -2.13
CA TYR A 56 -12.41 -4.08 -2.93
C TYR A 56 -12.21 -5.51 -2.42
N PHE A 57 -12.48 -5.76 -1.14
CA PHE A 57 -12.28 -7.05 -0.48
C PHE A 57 -13.61 -7.67 -0.06
N PRO A 58 -13.70 -9.01 -0.03
CA PRO A 58 -14.94 -9.71 0.34
C PRO A 58 -15.30 -9.56 1.82
N ASN A 59 -14.32 -9.27 2.68
CA ASN A 59 -14.49 -9.07 4.12
C ASN A 59 -13.33 -8.25 4.71
N GLU A 60 -13.53 -7.77 5.95
CA GLU A 60 -12.56 -6.95 6.67
C GLU A 60 -11.25 -7.71 6.96
N ASP A 61 -11.31 -9.01 7.29
CA ASP A 61 -10.12 -9.82 7.56
C ASP A 61 -9.18 -9.88 6.36
N SER A 62 -9.73 -9.99 5.15
CA SER A 62 -8.97 -9.95 3.90
C SER A 62 -8.33 -8.58 3.66
N ALA A 63 -9.04 -7.50 4.00
CA ALA A 63 -8.51 -6.14 3.93
C ALA A 63 -7.36 -5.94 4.94
N ARG A 64 -7.52 -6.39 6.18
CA ARG A 64 -6.46 -6.38 7.21
C ARG A 64 -5.25 -7.20 6.79
N ALA A 65 -5.45 -8.40 6.25
CA ALA A 65 -4.36 -9.24 5.75
C ALA A 65 -3.59 -8.56 4.60
N PHE A 66 -4.29 -7.89 3.68
CA PHE A 66 -3.65 -7.10 2.64
C PHE A 66 -2.87 -5.90 3.22
N PHE A 67 -3.47 -5.16 4.15
CA PHE A 67 -2.80 -4.05 4.85
C PHE A 67 -1.50 -4.48 5.53
N HIS A 68 -1.53 -5.59 6.26
CA HIS A 68 -0.33 -6.15 6.90
C HIS A 68 0.75 -6.53 5.90
N ARG A 69 0.39 -7.14 4.76
CA ARG A 69 1.35 -7.41 3.67
C ARG A 69 1.94 -6.12 3.10
N CYS A 70 1.12 -5.08 2.92
CA CYS A 70 1.62 -3.77 2.47
C CYS A 70 2.62 -3.15 3.46
N LEU A 71 2.43 -3.33 4.77
CA LEU A 71 3.43 -2.90 5.77
C LEU A 71 4.71 -3.74 5.69
N GLN A 72 4.60 -5.06 5.62
CA GLN A 72 5.76 -5.97 5.53
C GLN A 72 6.63 -5.70 4.30
N GLN A 73 5.99 -5.36 3.18
CA GLN A 73 6.66 -5.07 1.90
C GLN A 73 7.03 -3.58 1.74
N ASN A 74 6.91 -2.79 2.82
CA ASN A 74 7.19 -1.35 2.83
C ASN A 74 6.43 -0.56 1.75
N VAL A 75 5.23 -1.00 1.37
CA VAL A 75 4.30 -0.25 0.50
C VAL A 75 3.70 0.91 1.28
N PHE A 76 3.35 0.64 2.54
CA PHE A 76 2.96 1.66 3.50
C PHE A 76 4.01 1.74 4.61
N CYS A 77 4.25 2.95 5.12
CA CYS A 77 5.12 3.20 6.26
C CYS A 77 4.36 3.98 7.33
N THR A 78 4.80 3.90 8.58
CA THR A 78 4.33 4.81 9.62
C THR A 78 4.72 6.24 9.27
N SER A 79 3.82 7.21 9.48
CA SER A 79 4.11 8.63 9.23
C SER A 79 5.12 9.22 10.23
N VAL A 80 5.52 8.45 11.26
CA VAL A 80 6.61 8.80 12.17
C VAL A 80 7.94 8.44 11.49
N GLU A 81 8.74 9.46 11.18
CA GLU A 81 10.02 9.35 10.50
C GLU A 81 11.02 8.46 11.27
N ILE A 82 11.69 7.57 10.54
CA ILE A 82 13.04 7.13 10.92
C ILE A 82 13.96 8.29 10.51
N PRO A 83 14.67 8.95 11.45
CA PRO A 83 15.62 9.98 11.09
C PRO A 83 16.73 9.37 10.23
N ALA A 84 17.16 10.15 9.24
CA ALA A 84 18.24 9.83 8.30
C ALA A 84 19.57 9.51 8.98
#